data_AF-A0A8X6YY59-F1
#
_entry.id   AF-A0A8X6YY59-F1
#
_cell.length_a   1.000
_cell.length_b   1.000
_cell.length_c   1.000
_cell.angle_alpha   90.00
_cell.angle_beta   90.00
_cell.angle_gamma   90.00
#
_symmetry.space_group_name_H-M   'P 1'
#
loop_
_entity.id
_entity.type
_entity.pdbx_description
1 polymer ?
#
loop_
_entity_poly.entity_id
_entity_poly.type
_entity_poly.pdbx_seq_one_letter_code
_entity_poly.pdbx_strand_id
1 'polypeptide(L)'
;MDSEGISENKCFTFTWIIENISYSWHKNGECIQSPVFVVDTMAKTKWRLKLYPKRDEETEVEFIYFVLKREMDSEGPKKFEIFYELFLAEDGSVLKWNDKKSREFEKGDIWGFGEYVKNVEVFKIRRKNFQPEDVLTARCRIWNSIRAVKTDGYCFARTRIVVERNSFLWKIKQFSSFWKSVCEITSASDGKSIVTLNFFPKGDR
;
A
#
# COMPACT_ATOMS: atom_id res chain seq x y z
N MET A 1 7.69 -47.30 -17.41
CA MET A 1 7.66 -46.81 -16.01
C MET A 1 7.76 -45.31 -16.12
N ASP A 2 6.60 -44.67 -16.18
CA ASP A 2 6.50 -43.24 -16.43
C ASP A 2 6.94 -42.48 -15.18
N SER A 3 7.91 -41.60 -15.37
CA SER A 3 8.25 -40.57 -14.40
C SER A 3 7.07 -39.61 -14.32
N GLU A 4 6.17 -39.84 -13.36
CA GLU A 4 5.18 -38.85 -12.95
C GLU A 4 5.92 -37.57 -12.56
N GLY A 5 5.85 -36.57 -13.44
CA GLY A 5 6.33 -35.23 -13.15
C GLY A 5 5.65 -34.76 -11.87
N ILE A 6 6.45 -34.34 -10.90
CA ILE A 6 5.99 -33.72 -9.66
C ILE A 6 5.04 -32.58 -10.06
N SER A 7 3.73 -32.79 -9.91
CA SER A 7 2.76 -31.75 -10.26
C SER A 7 3.00 -30.59 -9.29
N GLU A 8 3.59 -29.51 -9.78
CA GLU A 8 3.76 -28.29 -9.02
C GLU A 8 2.37 -27.86 -8.53
N ASN A 9 2.14 -27.80 -7.22
CA ASN A 9 0.83 -27.49 -6.67
C ASN A 9 0.42 -26.08 -7.14
N LYS A 10 -0.63 -26.01 -7.96
CA LYS A 10 -1.11 -24.77 -8.55
C LYS A 10 -1.60 -23.81 -7.47
N CYS A 11 -1.52 -22.52 -7.74
CA CYS A 11 -1.80 -21.48 -6.76
C CYS A 11 -2.78 -20.44 -7.28
N PHE A 12 -3.37 -19.69 -6.35
CA PHE A 12 -4.05 -18.45 -6.67
C PHE A 12 -3.10 -17.27 -6.45
N THR A 13 -2.93 -16.42 -7.46
CA THR A 13 -2.11 -15.20 -7.37
C THR A 13 -2.97 -13.96 -7.46
N PHE A 14 -2.92 -13.11 -6.44
CA PHE A 14 -3.49 -11.78 -6.46
C PHE A 14 -2.39 -10.73 -6.58
N THR A 15 -2.48 -9.87 -7.59
CA THR A 15 -1.58 -8.72 -7.76
C THR A 15 -2.37 -7.43 -7.60
N TRP A 16 -1.87 -6.54 -6.74
CA TRP A 16 -2.47 -5.27 -6.42
C TRP A 16 -1.49 -4.13 -6.65
N ILE A 17 -1.83 -3.25 -7.59
CA ILE A 17 -1.05 -2.05 -7.92
C ILE A 17 -1.64 -0.85 -7.21
N ILE A 18 -0.79 -0.08 -6.53
CA ILE A 18 -1.18 1.14 -5.83
C ILE A 18 -0.38 2.28 -6.42
N GLU A 19 -1.10 3.22 -7.04
CA GLU A 19 -0.52 4.40 -7.65
C GLU A 19 -0.59 5.59 -6.72
N ASN A 20 0.36 6.50 -6.91
CA ASN A 20 0.51 7.72 -6.12
C ASN A 20 0.77 7.39 -4.65
N ILE A 21 1.50 6.30 -4.35
CA ILE A 21 1.68 5.80 -3.00
C ILE A 21 2.42 6.82 -2.10
N SER A 22 3.30 7.64 -2.67
CA SER A 22 3.98 8.73 -1.96
C SER A 22 3.02 9.80 -1.41
N TYR A 23 1.79 9.87 -1.93
CA TYR A 23 0.73 10.76 -1.46
C TYR A 23 -0.17 10.14 -0.38
N SER A 24 0.19 8.96 0.12
CA SER A 24 -0.50 8.35 1.24
C SER A 24 -0.23 9.12 2.55
N TRP A 25 -1.22 9.88 3.02
CA TRP A 25 -1.19 10.58 4.31
C TRP A 25 -1.95 9.86 5.44
N HIS A 26 -2.08 8.54 5.32
CA HIS A 26 -2.76 7.73 6.33
C HIS A 26 -2.09 7.88 7.70
N LYS A 27 -2.90 8.07 8.73
CA LYS A 27 -2.45 8.18 10.12
C LYS A 27 -2.06 6.82 10.70
N ASN A 28 -1.34 6.84 11.82
CA ASN A 28 -1.06 5.63 12.59
C ASN A 28 -2.38 4.87 12.89
N GLY A 29 -2.46 3.62 12.43
CA GLY A 29 -3.64 2.76 12.56
C GLY A 29 -4.58 2.75 11.34
N GLU A 30 -4.43 3.70 10.42
CA GLU A 30 -5.13 3.67 9.13
C GLU A 30 -4.39 2.76 8.13
N CYS A 31 -5.10 2.26 7.12
CA CYS A 31 -4.50 1.40 6.09
C CYS A 31 -5.11 1.61 4.72
N ILE A 32 -4.28 1.39 3.71
CA ILE A 32 -4.72 1.21 2.33
C ILE A 32 -5.21 -0.23 2.20
N GLN A 33 -6.37 -0.40 1.57
CA GLN A 33 -7.00 -1.69 1.41
C GLN A 33 -7.21 -1.99 -0.08
N SER A 34 -6.88 -3.22 -0.48
CA SER A 34 -7.25 -3.73 -1.80
C SER A 34 -8.76 -3.98 -1.90
N PRO A 35 -9.31 -4.12 -3.13
CA PRO A 35 -10.58 -4.79 -3.33
C PRO A 35 -10.58 -6.21 -2.74
N VAL A 36 -11.74 -6.67 -2.29
CA VAL A 36 -11.90 -8.07 -1.87
C VAL A 36 -11.78 -8.97 -3.10
N PHE A 37 -11.02 -10.05 -2.97
CA PHE A 37 -10.93 -11.09 -3.99
C PHE A 37 -11.43 -12.43 -3.45
N VAL A 38 -12.01 -13.23 -4.34
CA VAL A 38 -12.58 -14.55 -4.04
C VAL A 38 -11.69 -15.61 -4.64
N VAL A 39 -11.39 -16.65 -3.86
CA VAL A 39 -10.64 -17.82 -4.33
C VAL A 39 -11.59 -19.01 -4.45
N ASP A 40 -12.18 -19.16 -5.63
CA ASP A 40 -13.22 -20.17 -5.89
C ASP A 40 -12.71 -21.60 -5.66
N THR A 41 -11.46 -21.86 -6.04
CA THR A 41 -10.78 -23.15 -5.84
C THR A 41 -10.51 -23.49 -4.38
N MET A 42 -10.76 -22.55 -3.47
CA MET A 42 -10.54 -22.68 -2.03
C MET A 42 -11.81 -22.36 -1.25
N ALA A 43 -12.88 -23.09 -1.57
CA ALA A 43 -14.18 -22.97 -0.92
C ALA A 43 -14.77 -21.54 -0.97
N LYS A 44 -14.52 -20.82 -2.08
CA LYS A 44 -14.98 -19.44 -2.31
C LYS A 44 -14.60 -18.50 -1.17
N THR A 45 -13.43 -18.71 -0.59
CA THR A 45 -12.94 -17.88 0.51
C THR A 45 -12.66 -16.45 0.03
N LYS A 46 -13.01 -15.47 0.87
CA LYS A 46 -12.88 -14.04 0.57
C LYS A 46 -11.69 -13.47 1.32
N TRP A 47 -10.86 -12.73 0.61
CA TRP A 47 -9.60 -12.22 1.11
C TRP A 47 -9.37 -10.78 0.71
N ARG A 48 -8.52 -10.09 1.47
CA ARG A 48 -8.08 -8.74 1.16
C ARG A 48 -6.66 -8.52 1.65
N LEU A 49 -5.88 -7.79 0.86
CA LEU A 49 -4.61 -7.22 1.29
C LEU A 49 -4.79 -5.86 1.96
N LYS A 50 -4.05 -5.63 3.04
CA LYS A 50 -3.96 -4.33 3.71
C LYS A 50 -2.51 -3.91 3.90
N LEU A 51 -2.27 -2.61 3.72
CA LEU A 51 -0.99 -1.95 3.95
C LEU A 51 -1.18 -0.86 4.99
N TYR A 52 -0.50 -1.00 6.12
CA TYR A 52 -0.48 0.03 7.16
C TYR A 52 0.84 0.77 7.07
N PRO A 53 0.86 2.00 6.52
CA PRO A 53 1.99 2.88 6.72
C PRO A 53 2.01 3.29 8.19
N LYS A 54 3.14 3.10 8.85
CA LYS A 54 3.36 3.56 10.23
C LYS A 54 4.65 4.37 10.26
N ARG A 55 4.63 5.51 10.93
CA ARG A 55 5.85 6.27 11.22
C ARG A 55 6.13 6.20 12.70
N ASP A 56 7.35 5.82 13.03
CA ASP A 56 7.91 5.98 14.36
C ASP A 56 8.18 7.47 14.60
N GLU A 57 7.58 8.04 15.64
CA GLU A 57 7.72 9.48 15.91
C GLU A 57 9.09 9.83 16.51
N GLU A 58 9.72 8.90 17.24
CA GLU A 58 10.98 9.14 17.94
C GLU A 58 12.20 8.94 17.02
N THR A 59 12.18 7.86 16.24
CA THR A 59 13.28 7.50 15.33
C THR A 59 13.09 8.04 13.91
N GLU A 60 11.92 8.63 13.65
CA GLU A 60 11.40 8.98 12.33
C GLU A 60 11.37 7.82 11.33
N VAL A 61 11.55 6.57 11.75
CA VAL A 61 11.60 5.42 10.85
C VAL A 61 10.18 5.10 10.35
N GLU A 62 10.07 4.78 9.07
CA GLU A 62 8.81 4.36 8.47
C GLU A 62 8.75 2.84 8.36
N PHE A 63 7.56 2.30 8.61
CA PHE A 63 7.23 0.88 8.53
C PHE A 63 6.04 0.68 7.62
N ILE A 64 6.05 -0.46 6.93
CA ILE A 64 4.89 -0.95 6.22
C ILE A 64 4.52 -2.30 6.84
N TYR A 65 3.34 -2.38 7.45
CA TYR A 65 2.76 -3.68 7.78
C TYR A 65 1.93 -4.14 6.59
N PHE A 66 2.36 -5.23 5.96
CA PHE A 66 1.68 -5.83 4.84
C PHE A 66 1.04 -7.15 5.28
N VAL A 67 -0.30 -7.20 5.20
CA VAL A 67 -1.07 -8.30 5.77
C VAL A 67 -2.14 -8.79 4.81
N LEU A 68 -2.39 -10.09 4.89
CA LEU A 68 -3.52 -10.79 4.31
C LEU A 68 -4.62 -10.91 5.37
N LYS A 69 -5.83 -10.49 5.02
CA LYS A 69 -7.02 -10.63 5.83
C LYS A 69 -7.97 -11.63 5.20
N ARG A 70 -8.53 -12.54 6.00
CA ARG A 70 -9.72 -13.31 5.63
C ARG A 70 -10.96 -12.51 6.01
N GLU A 71 -11.91 -12.34 5.10
CA GLU A 71 -13.11 -11.56 5.39
C GLU A 71 -14.09 -12.31 6.32
N MET A 72 -14.84 -11.55 7.13
CA MET A 72 -15.81 -12.10 8.09
C MET A 72 -16.95 -12.84 7.39
N ASP A 73 -17.37 -12.34 6.23
CA ASP A 73 -18.42 -12.89 5.37
C ASP A 73 -17.86 -13.88 4.33
N SER A 74 -16.62 -14.35 4.52
CA SER A 74 -16.01 -15.39 3.69
C SER A 74 -16.87 -16.66 3.74
N GLU A 75 -17.06 -17.28 2.57
CA GLU A 75 -17.57 -18.64 2.50
C GLU A 75 -16.49 -19.64 3.00
N GLY A 76 -16.86 -20.92 3.03
CA GLY A 76 -16.00 -22.00 3.51
C GLY A 76 -16.00 -22.17 5.03
N PRO A 77 -15.13 -23.05 5.54
CA PRO A 77 -15.11 -23.47 6.94
C PRO A 77 -14.70 -22.32 7.88
N LYS A 78 -15.10 -22.39 9.17
CA LYS A 78 -14.76 -21.36 10.18
C LYS A 78 -13.25 -21.10 10.24
N LYS A 79 -12.48 -22.18 10.31
CA LYS A 79 -11.02 -22.23 10.24
C LYS A 79 -10.61 -22.78 8.88
N PHE A 80 -9.62 -22.16 8.24
CA PHE A 80 -9.12 -22.62 6.95
C PHE A 80 -7.61 -22.47 6.89
N GLU A 81 -6.91 -23.59 6.79
CA GLU A 81 -5.46 -23.59 6.62
C GLU A 81 -5.10 -23.39 5.15
N ILE A 82 -4.16 -22.47 4.93
CA ILE A 82 -3.58 -22.19 3.62
C ILE A 82 -2.07 -22.11 3.74
N PHE A 83 -1.39 -22.41 2.65
CA PHE A 83 -0.06 -21.86 2.45
C PHE A 83 -0.18 -20.50 1.76
N TYR A 84 0.65 -19.55 2.14
CA TYR A 84 0.64 -18.24 1.52
C TYR A 84 2.02 -17.62 1.44
N GLU A 85 2.16 -16.73 0.47
CA GLU A 85 3.30 -15.84 0.30
C GLU A 85 2.79 -14.43 0.04
N LEU A 86 3.57 -13.47 0.52
CA LEU A 86 3.36 -12.05 0.38
C LEU A 86 4.65 -11.45 -0.19
N PHE A 87 4.46 -10.58 -1.18
CA PHE A 87 5.54 -9.92 -1.90
C PHE A 87 5.17 -8.45 -2.07
N LEU A 88 6.15 -7.58 -1.89
CA LEU A 88 6.01 -6.13 -2.01
C LEU A 88 7.19 -5.59 -2.81
N ALA A 89 6.90 -4.77 -3.82
CA ALA A 89 7.88 -4.10 -4.66
C ALA A 89 7.45 -2.65 -4.94
N GLU A 90 8.43 -1.76 -5.08
CA GLU A 90 8.25 -0.37 -5.48
C GLU A 90 8.98 -0.15 -6.80
N ASP A 91 8.28 0.34 -7.82
CA ASP A 91 8.82 0.59 -9.16
C ASP A 91 9.64 -0.60 -9.71
N GLY A 92 9.12 -1.82 -9.48
CA GLY A 92 9.76 -3.08 -9.89
C GLY A 92 10.90 -3.57 -8.98
N SER A 93 11.38 -2.76 -8.04
CA SER A 93 12.40 -3.12 -7.07
C SER A 93 11.77 -3.85 -5.87
N VAL A 94 12.27 -5.05 -5.56
CA VAL A 94 11.74 -5.86 -4.45
C VAL A 94 12.05 -5.18 -3.12
N LEU A 95 11.00 -4.79 -2.39
CA LEU A 95 11.12 -4.24 -1.04
C LEU A 95 11.18 -5.35 0.01
N LYS A 96 10.24 -6.29 -0.07
CA LYS A 96 10.12 -7.37 0.91
C LYS A 96 9.32 -8.52 0.34
N TRP A 97 9.64 -9.72 0.81
CA TRP A 97 8.85 -10.90 0.59
C TRP A 97 9.01 -11.84 1.78
N ASN A 98 8.13 -12.83 1.87
CA ASN A 98 8.33 -13.97 2.75
C ASN A 98 8.30 -15.27 1.95
N ASP A 99 9.05 -16.25 2.44
CA ASP A 99 8.88 -17.65 2.02
C ASP A 99 7.46 -18.12 2.25
N LYS A 100 7.08 -19.18 1.53
CA LYS A 100 5.80 -19.87 1.69
C LYS A 100 5.60 -20.32 3.14
N LYS A 101 4.58 -19.76 3.81
CA LYS A 101 4.21 -20.08 5.19
C LYS A 101 2.89 -20.83 5.23
N SER A 102 2.75 -21.82 6.12
CA SER A 102 1.43 -22.39 6.44
C SER A 102 0.78 -21.60 7.57
N ARG A 103 -0.53 -21.41 7.49
CA ARG A 103 -1.31 -20.83 8.58
C ARG A 103 -2.80 -21.16 8.47
N GLU A 104 -3.40 -21.48 9.61
CA GLU A 104 -4.84 -21.50 9.80
C GLU A 104 -5.37 -20.07 10.02
N PHE A 105 -6.37 -19.67 9.22
CA PHE A 105 -7.09 -18.42 9.35
C PHE A 105 -8.54 -18.67 9.77
N GLU A 106 -8.97 -18.06 10.87
CA GLU A 106 -10.38 -17.87 11.17
C GLU A 106 -10.97 -16.74 10.31
N LYS A 107 -12.30 -16.70 10.18
CA LYS A 107 -12.96 -15.56 9.50
C LYS A 107 -12.68 -14.28 10.29
N GLY A 108 -12.18 -13.26 9.61
CA GLY A 108 -11.75 -12.01 10.24
C GLY A 108 -10.27 -11.92 10.57
N ASP A 109 -9.54 -13.05 10.58
CA ASP A 109 -8.12 -13.06 10.93
C ASP A 109 -7.27 -12.26 9.95
N ILE A 110 -6.20 -11.68 10.50
CA ILE A 110 -5.25 -10.84 9.79
C ILE A 110 -3.85 -11.32 10.14
N TRP A 111 -3.07 -11.66 9.10
CA TRP A 111 -1.69 -12.08 9.29
C TRP A 111 -0.80 -11.66 8.12
N GLY A 112 0.47 -11.41 8.41
CA GLY A 112 1.44 -11.00 7.42
C GLY A 112 2.79 -10.75 8.05
N PHE A 113 3.55 -9.83 7.48
CA PHE A 113 4.80 -9.38 8.08
C PHE A 113 4.74 -7.88 8.38
N GLY A 114 5.30 -7.55 9.54
CA GLY A 114 5.48 -6.18 10.02
C GLY A 114 6.95 -6.03 10.37
N GLU A 115 7.80 -5.94 9.36
CA GLU A 115 9.22 -5.75 9.59
C GLU A 115 9.67 -4.45 8.94
N TYR A 116 10.68 -3.86 9.59
CA TYR A 116 11.48 -2.74 9.13
C TYR A 116 11.80 -2.88 7.65
N VAL A 117 11.00 -2.28 6.78
CA VAL A 117 11.50 -1.88 5.48
C VAL A 117 12.29 -0.59 5.76
N LYS A 118 13.51 -0.75 6.29
CA LYS A 118 14.44 0.34 6.56
C LYS A 118 14.70 1.03 5.23
N ASN A 119 14.53 2.35 5.17
CA ASN A 119 14.64 3.14 3.94
C ASN A 119 13.62 2.78 2.87
N VAL A 120 12.35 2.67 3.24
CA VAL A 120 11.32 2.97 2.25
C VAL A 120 11.44 4.46 1.91
N GLU A 121 12.14 4.77 0.82
CA GLU A 121 12.09 6.10 0.23
C GLU A 121 10.68 6.44 -0.32
N VAL A 122 9.75 5.46 -0.43
CA VAL A 122 8.34 5.66 -0.87
C VAL A 122 7.73 6.92 -0.27
N PHE A 123 7.90 7.14 1.03
CA PHE A 123 7.31 8.31 1.70
C PHE A 123 8.33 9.44 1.97
N LYS A 124 9.63 9.14 2.08
CA LYS A 124 10.66 10.15 2.45
C LYS A 124 11.33 10.88 1.28
N ILE A 125 11.42 10.32 0.08
CA ILE A 125 12.20 10.95 -1.00
C ILE A 125 11.45 10.90 -2.33
N ARG A 126 10.57 11.89 -2.58
CA ARG A 126 10.31 12.49 -3.92
C ARG A 126 9.34 13.68 -3.89
N ARG A 127 9.57 14.62 -2.95
CA ARG A 127 9.19 16.02 -3.20
C ARG A 127 10.15 16.74 -4.17
N LYS A 128 11.31 16.12 -4.49
CA LYS A 128 12.37 16.79 -5.25
C LYS A 128 12.38 16.52 -6.75
N ASN A 129 11.95 15.35 -7.22
CA ASN A 129 11.94 15.03 -8.64
C ASN A 129 10.61 14.34 -8.98
N PHE A 130 9.81 14.97 -9.84
CA PHE A 130 8.56 14.45 -10.39
C PHE A 130 8.80 13.16 -11.20
N GLN A 131 9.00 12.03 -10.51
CA GLN A 131 9.30 10.77 -11.18
C GLN A 131 8.02 10.12 -11.73
N PRO A 132 8.10 9.48 -12.91
CA PRO A 132 6.94 9.00 -13.66
C PRO A 132 6.25 7.77 -13.06
N GLU A 133 6.91 7.03 -12.19
CA GLU A 133 6.36 5.80 -11.60
C GLU A 133 6.44 5.96 -10.07
N ASP A 134 5.27 6.15 -9.44
CA ASP A 134 5.07 6.23 -7.98
C ASP A 134 4.11 5.08 -7.64
N VAL A 135 4.63 3.86 -7.82
CA VAL A 135 3.82 2.65 -7.89
C VAL A 135 4.32 1.59 -6.93
N LEU A 136 3.47 1.22 -5.96
CA LEU A 136 3.69 0.09 -5.08
C LEU A 136 2.92 -1.12 -5.60
N THR A 137 3.63 -2.22 -5.86
CA THR A 137 3.04 -3.51 -6.24
C THR A 137 3.06 -4.45 -5.05
N ALA A 138 1.87 -4.79 -4.57
CA ALA A 138 1.64 -5.83 -3.57
C ALA A 138 1.15 -7.10 -4.27
N ARG A 139 1.70 -8.25 -3.90
CA ARG A 139 1.27 -9.54 -4.45
C ARG A 139 1.10 -10.55 -3.33
N CYS A 140 0.08 -11.38 -3.47
CA CYS A 140 -0.15 -12.54 -2.63
C CYS A 140 -0.29 -13.79 -3.49
N ARG A 141 0.35 -14.88 -3.07
CA ARG A 141 0.08 -16.22 -3.59
C ARG A 141 -0.51 -17.07 -2.49
N ILE A 142 -1.52 -17.85 -2.82
CA ILE A 142 -2.22 -18.73 -1.88
C ILE A 142 -2.26 -20.14 -2.49
N TRP A 143 -1.99 -21.14 -1.67
CA TRP A 143 -2.19 -22.56 -2.00
C TRP A 143 -3.10 -23.20 -0.96
N ASN A 144 -3.94 -24.11 -1.43
CA ASN A 144 -4.74 -24.95 -0.57
C ASN A 144 -3.82 -25.96 0.15
N SER A 145 -3.93 -26.08 1.48
CA SER A 145 -3.07 -26.97 2.28
C SER A 145 -3.50 -28.44 2.22
N ILE A 146 -4.77 -28.70 1.90
CA ILE A 146 -5.39 -30.03 1.99
C ILE A 146 -5.44 -30.71 0.63
N ARG A 147 -5.84 -29.98 -0.42
CA ARG A 147 -6.05 -30.54 -1.76
C ARG A 147 -5.26 -29.76 -2.78
N ALA A 148 -4.53 -30.46 -3.64
CA ALA A 148 -3.91 -29.85 -4.80
C ALA A 148 -4.99 -29.21 -5.68
N VAL A 149 -4.73 -27.97 -6.11
CA VAL A 149 -5.61 -27.28 -7.05
C VAL A 149 -5.19 -27.65 -8.47
N LYS A 150 -6.16 -27.91 -9.36
CA LYS A 150 -5.88 -28.37 -10.73
C LYS A 150 -5.43 -27.27 -11.69
N THR A 151 -5.78 -26.02 -11.39
CA THR A 151 -5.53 -24.86 -12.26
C THR A 151 -5.01 -23.69 -11.43
N ASP A 152 -4.08 -22.93 -12.01
CA ASP A 152 -3.69 -21.64 -11.45
C ASP A 152 -4.88 -20.67 -11.55
N GLY A 153 -5.05 -19.85 -10.52
CA GLY A 153 -5.96 -18.72 -10.54
C GLY A 153 -5.17 -17.43 -10.46
N TYR A 154 -5.63 -16.37 -11.11
CA TYR A 154 -5.04 -15.06 -10.94
C TYR A 154 -6.09 -13.97 -11.02
N CYS A 155 -5.88 -12.90 -10.25
CA CYS A 155 -6.60 -11.66 -10.45
C CYS A 155 -5.72 -10.46 -10.15
N PHE A 156 -6.15 -9.33 -10.71
CA PHE A 156 -5.42 -8.08 -10.66
C PHE A 156 -6.33 -6.97 -10.14
N ALA A 157 -5.80 -6.12 -9.28
CA ALA A 157 -6.47 -4.93 -8.79
C ALA A 157 -5.57 -3.70 -8.90
N ARG A 158 -6.19 -2.54 -9.06
CA ARG A 158 -5.53 -1.24 -9.05
C ARG A 158 -6.26 -0.29 -8.11
N THR A 159 -5.51 0.38 -7.25
CA THR A 159 -5.97 1.49 -6.42
C THR A 159 -5.14 2.71 -6.78
N ARG A 160 -5.78 3.86 -6.95
CA ARG A 160 -5.10 5.12 -7.23
C ARG A 160 -5.41 6.13 -6.14
N ILE A 161 -4.39 6.63 -5.45
CA ILE A 161 -4.55 7.73 -4.51
C ILE A 161 -4.78 9.00 -5.33
N VAL A 162 -5.92 9.64 -5.13
CA VAL A 162 -6.28 10.86 -5.86
C VAL A 162 -5.46 12.02 -5.32
N VAL A 163 -4.78 12.72 -6.23
CA VAL A 163 -3.96 13.89 -5.91
C VAL A 163 -4.50 15.07 -6.68
N GLU A 164 -5.02 16.05 -5.97
CA GLU A 164 -5.38 17.33 -6.58
C GLU A 164 -4.15 18.25 -6.58
N ARG A 165 -3.79 18.75 -7.76
CA ARG A 165 -2.68 19.69 -7.94
C ARG A 165 -3.24 21.04 -8.35
N ASN A 166 -3.06 22.03 -7.49
CA ASN A 166 -3.47 23.40 -7.73
C ASN A 166 -2.24 24.30 -7.89
N SER A 167 -2.29 25.19 -8.89
CA SER A 167 -1.26 26.22 -9.11
C SER A 167 -1.93 27.57 -9.23
N PHE A 168 -1.28 28.61 -8.70
CA PHE A 168 -1.77 29.97 -8.77
C PHE A 168 -0.59 30.94 -8.84
N LEU A 169 -0.83 32.09 -9.47
CA LEU A 169 0.15 33.17 -9.53
C LEU A 169 0.05 34.02 -8.26
N TRP A 170 1.08 34.01 -7.43
CA TRP A 170 1.17 34.89 -6.27
C TRP A 170 1.98 36.14 -6.58
N LYS A 171 1.30 37.26 -6.85
CA LYS A 171 1.97 38.56 -7.06
C LYS A 171 2.29 39.22 -5.73
N ILE A 172 3.56 39.16 -5.32
CA ILE A 172 4.05 39.86 -4.12
C ILE A 172 4.35 41.32 -4.47
N LYS A 173 3.64 42.25 -3.83
CA LYS A 173 3.90 43.69 -3.98
C LYS A 173 5.10 44.11 -3.14
N GLN A 174 5.85 45.11 -3.61
CA GLN A 174 7.00 45.69 -2.89
C GLN A 174 8.07 44.64 -2.52
N PHE A 175 8.39 43.76 -3.47
CA PHE A 175 9.30 42.63 -3.24
C PHE A 175 10.68 43.06 -2.68
N SER A 176 11.16 44.24 -3.03
CA SER A 176 12.45 44.78 -2.59
C SER A 176 12.50 45.24 -1.13
N SER A 177 11.35 45.44 -0.47
CA SER A 177 11.30 46.07 0.86
C SER A 177 10.49 45.31 1.91
N PHE A 178 9.90 44.17 1.56
CA PHE A 178 9.13 43.35 2.50
C PHE A 178 10.00 42.26 3.13
N TRP A 179 9.69 41.91 4.38
CA TRP A 179 10.41 40.88 5.14
C TRP A 179 9.57 39.60 5.36
N LYS A 180 8.26 39.67 5.11
CA LYS A 180 7.33 38.54 5.17
C LYS A 180 6.09 38.79 4.30
N SER A 181 5.69 37.81 3.50
CA SER A 181 4.37 37.79 2.84
C SER A 181 3.62 36.52 3.23
N VAL A 182 2.31 36.65 3.44
CA VAL A 182 1.43 35.53 3.81
C VAL A 182 0.35 35.38 2.76
N CYS A 183 0.15 34.16 2.27
CA CYS A 183 -0.98 33.77 1.45
C CYS A 183 -1.75 32.68 2.18
N GLU A 184 -3.03 32.93 2.44
CA GLU A 184 -3.92 31.97 3.04
C GLU A 184 -4.80 31.35 1.96
N ILE A 185 -4.82 30.03 1.91
CA ILE A 185 -5.69 29.24 1.03
C ILE A 185 -6.83 28.75 1.91
N THR A 186 -8.03 29.23 1.62
CA THR A 186 -9.25 28.86 2.35
C THR A 186 -10.14 27.96 1.52
N SER A 187 -10.92 27.15 2.21
CA SER A 187 -11.97 26.32 1.63
C SER A 187 -13.09 27.18 1.09
N ALA A 188 -13.46 26.97 -0.16
CA ALA A 188 -14.58 27.70 -0.77
C ALA A 188 -15.95 27.30 -0.17
N SER A 189 -16.06 26.11 0.45
CA SER A 189 -17.33 25.60 0.97
C SER A 189 -17.67 26.09 2.37
N ASP A 190 -16.67 26.22 3.25
CA ASP A 190 -16.86 26.60 4.65
C ASP A 190 -15.95 27.73 5.13
N GLY A 191 -15.14 28.31 4.25
CA GLY A 191 -14.26 29.44 4.54
C GLY A 191 -13.07 29.12 5.45
N LYS A 192 -12.91 27.86 5.90
CA LYS A 192 -11.84 27.48 6.82
C LYS A 192 -10.48 27.54 6.14
N SER A 193 -9.46 27.99 6.87
CA SER A 193 -8.07 27.93 6.44
C SER A 193 -7.65 26.48 6.19
N ILE A 194 -7.20 26.19 4.97
CA ILE A 194 -6.66 24.88 4.58
C ILE A 194 -5.14 24.91 4.70
N VAL A 195 -4.51 25.97 4.15
CA VAL A 195 -3.04 26.12 4.12
C VAL A 195 -2.67 27.59 4.29
N THR A 196 -1.65 27.86 5.09
CA THR A 196 -1.00 29.16 5.17
C THR A 196 0.41 29.07 4.59
N LEU A 197 0.67 29.80 3.50
CA LEU A 197 1.97 29.92 2.87
C LEU A 197 2.65 31.18 3.39
N ASN A 198 3.83 31.01 4.01
CA ASN A 198 4.66 32.11 4.48
C ASN A 198 5.89 32.21 3.58
N PHE A 199 6.08 33.37 2.95
CA PHE A 199 7.26 33.69 2.17
C PHE A 199 8.18 34.62 2.96
N PHE A 200 9.44 34.23 3.09
CA PHE A 200 10.51 35.03 3.71
C PHE A 200 11.65 35.18 2.70
N PRO A 201 12.00 36.39 2.26
CA PRO A 201 13.21 36.60 1.48
C PRO A 201 14.44 36.28 2.34
N LYS A 202 15.29 35.34 1.89
CA LYS A 202 16.56 35.03 2.55
C LYS A 202 17.61 36.02 2.02
N GLY A 203 18.14 36.87 2.88
CA GLY A 203 19.27 37.73 2.55
C GLY A 203 20.58 36.97 2.71
N ASP A 204 21.50 37.11 1.76
CA ASP A 204 22.92 36.77 1.97
C ASP A 204 23.45 37.70 3.07
N ARG A 205 23.88 37.13 4.19
CA ARG A 205 24.65 37.84 5.22
C ARG A 205 26.13 37.65 4.93
#